data_AF-A0A1Q2HTR7-F1
#
_entry.id   AF-A0A1Q2HTR7-F1
#
_cell.length_a   1.000
_cell.length_b   1.000
_cell.length_c   1.000
_cell.angle_alpha   90.00
_cell.angle_beta   90.00
_cell.angle_gamma   90.00
#
_symmetry.space_group_name_H-M   'P 1'
#
loop_
_entity.id
_entity.type
_entity.pdbx_description
1 polymer ?
#
loop_
_entity_poly.entity_id
_entity_poly.type
_entity_poly.pdbx_seq_one_letter_code
_entity_poly.pdbx_strand_id
1 'polypeptide(L)'
;MAAIHHTHENVFASTASTGSETVKRLGGHSGPQPEITFFGANSHAAYGNKMHKAYSAEKKAAGYVTNSGLPDSRGRLRPDAYKMNGRYIAEVREYKPDSPSGLAHGRKQLRAYVDYSEKYNRAIAAEAGPTVEPPKLKWYLDEYPSNPTKKK
;
A
#
# COMPACT_ATOMS: atom_id res chain seq x y z
N MET A 1 43.77 -4.46 41.03
CA MET A 1 44.28 -4.63 39.65
C MET A 1 43.12 -4.39 38.68
N ALA A 2 43.39 -3.83 37.48
CA ALA A 2 42.45 -3.61 36.34
C ALA A 2 41.07 -2.98 36.69
N ALA A 3 40.81 -1.70 36.38
CA ALA A 3 40.56 -1.13 35.05
C ALA A 3 39.28 -1.73 34.40
N ILE A 4 38.10 -1.09 34.52
CA ILE A 4 37.62 0.19 33.91
C ILE A 4 37.16 -0.01 32.45
N HIS A 5 35.98 0.54 32.13
CA HIS A 5 35.38 0.52 30.78
C HIS A 5 36.27 1.21 29.75
N HIS A 6 36.43 0.57 28.58
CA HIS A 6 36.82 1.26 27.34
C HIS A 6 35.71 1.13 26.29
N THR A 7 35.09 2.26 25.96
CA THR A 7 34.29 2.46 24.75
C THR A 7 34.97 3.54 23.92
N HIS A 8 35.44 3.21 22.72
CA HIS A 8 35.93 4.18 21.74
C HIS A 8 35.54 3.79 20.31
N GLU A 9 35.66 4.78 19.44
CA GLU A 9 34.99 4.92 18.13
C GLU A 9 35.82 4.32 16.96
N ASN A 10 35.38 4.34 15.68
CA ASN A 10 34.21 4.99 15.05
C ASN A 10 33.41 4.04 14.13
N VAL A 11 33.49 3.93 12.78
CA VAL A 11 34.20 4.66 11.70
C VAL A 11 33.38 4.55 10.40
N PHE A 12 33.66 5.45 9.44
CA PHE A 12 33.32 5.42 8.01
C PHE A 12 31.92 5.82 7.52
N ALA A 13 31.81 7.14 7.30
CA ALA A 13 31.40 7.80 6.06
C ALA A 13 29.95 7.69 5.53
N SER A 14 29.35 8.87 5.37
CA SER A 14 28.42 9.19 4.29
C SER A 14 28.80 10.54 3.68
N THR A 15 29.01 10.61 2.37
CA THR A 15 29.44 11.83 1.66
C THR A 15 28.42 12.23 0.59
N ALA A 16 27.62 13.23 0.92
CA ALA A 16 26.77 14.02 0.01
C ALA A 16 26.61 15.40 0.69
N SER A 17 26.98 16.56 0.14
CA SER A 17 27.13 16.96 -1.28
C SER A 17 25.82 16.72 -2.06
N THR A 18 24.98 17.70 -2.34
CA THR A 18 25.26 19.12 -2.65
C THR A 18 24.05 20.01 -2.33
N GLY A 19 24.27 21.30 -2.04
CA GLY A 19 23.26 22.35 -2.30
C GLY A 19 22.23 22.64 -1.20
N SER A 20 22.68 23.13 -0.05
CA SER A 20 21.84 23.99 0.81
C SER A 20 22.32 25.43 0.64
N GLU A 21 21.50 26.28 0.02
CA GLU A 21 21.92 27.64 -0.35
C GLU A 21 21.78 28.62 0.83
N THR A 22 22.81 29.44 1.03
CA THR A 22 22.99 30.24 2.25
C THR A 22 22.01 31.41 2.32
N VAL A 23 20.89 31.24 3.04
CA VAL A 23 19.98 32.35 3.40
C VAL A 23 20.67 33.32 4.35
N LYS A 24 21.32 34.35 3.79
CA LYS A 24 21.84 35.50 4.56
C LYS A 24 20.69 36.20 5.28
N ARG A 25 20.69 36.18 6.61
CA ARG A 25 19.87 37.09 7.42
C ARG A 25 20.39 38.52 7.26
N LEU A 26 19.61 39.40 6.65
CA LEU A 26 19.80 40.86 6.67
C LEU A 26 18.44 41.55 6.58
N GLY A 27 18.24 42.58 7.41
CA GLY A 27 17.09 43.48 7.34
C GLY A 27 15.76 42.88 7.81
N GLY A 28 15.16 43.47 8.85
CA GLY A 28 13.76 43.19 9.20
C GLY A 28 12.82 44.11 8.42
N HIS A 29 11.62 43.60 8.10
CA HIS A 29 10.41 44.39 7.85
C HIS A 29 9.21 43.58 8.35
N SER A 30 8.30 44.23 9.07
CA SER A 30 7.19 43.57 9.78
C SER A 30 6.00 43.30 8.85
N GLY A 31 6.18 42.42 7.87
CA GLY A 31 5.10 41.91 7.03
C GLY A 31 4.40 40.68 7.66
N PRO A 32 3.10 40.44 7.37
CA PRO A 32 2.48 39.18 7.72
C PRO A 32 3.18 38.02 7.01
N GLN A 33 3.45 36.94 7.75
CA GLN A 33 3.93 35.69 7.15
C GLN A 33 2.91 35.22 6.09
N PRO A 34 3.34 34.82 4.88
CA PRO A 34 2.45 34.11 3.99
C PRO A 34 2.08 32.78 4.68
N GLU A 35 0.80 32.57 4.96
CA GLU A 35 0.32 31.26 5.39
C GLU A 35 0.73 30.24 4.33
N ILE A 36 1.49 29.21 4.73
CA ILE A 36 1.81 28.08 3.85
C ILE A 36 0.57 27.20 3.78
N THR A 37 -0.43 27.68 3.03
CA THR A 37 -1.64 26.94 2.72
C THR A 37 -1.23 25.69 1.95
N PHE A 38 -1.29 24.53 2.60
CA PHE A 38 -1.10 23.25 1.90
C PHE A 38 -2.23 23.09 0.87
N PHE A 39 -1.92 23.43 -0.38
CA PHE A 39 -2.90 23.40 -1.47
C PHE A 39 -3.53 22.01 -1.58
N GLY A 40 -4.86 22.00 -1.71
CA GLY A 40 -5.69 20.85 -1.35
C GLY A 40 -5.33 19.57 -2.11
N ALA A 41 -5.53 18.44 -1.44
CA ALA A 41 -5.46 17.13 -2.07
C ALA A 41 -6.30 17.12 -3.36
N ASN A 42 -5.66 16.84 -4.50
CA ASN A 42 -6.27 16.80 -5.83
C ASN A 42 -7.65 16.12 -5.75
N SER A 43 -8.68 16.76 -6.28
CA SER A 43 -10.07 16.32 -6.15
C SER A 43 -10.28 14.87 -6.63
N HIS A 44 -9.51 14.40 -7.61
CA HIS A 44 -9.50 13.02 -8.06
C HIS A 44 -8.95 12.04 -6.99
N ALA A 45 -7.88 12.43 -6.29
CA ALA A 45 -7.30 11.64 -5.20
C ALA A 45 -8.19 11.68 -3.94
N ALA A 46 -8.81 12.82 -3.63
CA ALA A 46 -9.80 12.94 -2.55
C ALA A 46 -11.04 12.07 -2.83
N TYR A 47 -11.52 12.06 -4.07
CA TYR A 47 -12.61 11.19 -4.52
C TYR A 47 -12.23 9.71 -4.47
N GLY A 48 -11.06 9.32 -5.00
CA GLY A 48 -10.54 7.95 -4.90
C GLY A 48 -10.48 7.48 -3.44
N ASN A 49 -9.89 8.28 -2.55
CA ASN A 49 -9.84 7.99 -1.11
C ASN A 49 -11.25 7.82 -0.48
N LYS A 50 -12.26 8.55 -0.95
CA LYS A 50 -13.66 8.34 -0.52
C LYS A 50 -14.20 6.99 -1.01
N MET A 51 -13.97 6.63 -2.27
CA MET A 51 -14.42 5.36 -2.84
C MET A 51 -13.75 4.16 -2.16
N HIS A 52 -12.42 4.18 -1.99
CA HIS A 52 -11.68 3.12 -1.29
C HIS A 52 -12.10 2.97 0.19
N LYS A 53 -12.45 4.06 0.89
CA LYS A 53 -13.00 4.00 2.26
C LYS A 53 -14.38 3.33 2.30
N ALA A 54 -15.29 3.68 1.39
CA ALA A 54 -16.61 3.06 1.30
C ALA A 54 -16.52 1.56 0.98
N TYR A 55 -15.73 1.21 -0.04
CA TYR A 55 -15.45 -0.17 -0.45
C TYR A 55 -14.81 -0.98 0.70
N SER A 56 -13.85 -0.40 1.42
CA SER A 56 -13.22 -1.04 2.59
C SER A 56 -14.23 -1.41 3.68
N ALA A 57 -15.24 -0.56 3.92
CA ALA A 57 -16.30 -0.82 4.89
C ALA A 57 -17.26 -1.91 4.39
N GLU A 58 -17.70 -1.84 3.13
CA GLU A 58 -18.56 -2.84 2.50
C GLU A 58 -17.93 -4.24 2.51
N LYS A 59 -16.68 -4.38 2.02
CA LYS A 59 -16.00 -5.68 1.99
C LYS A 59 -15.68 -6.19 3.41
N LYS A 60 -15.38 -5.30 4.38
CA LYS A 60 -15.23 -5.71 5.79
C LYS A 60 -16.54 -6.29 6.35
N ALA A 61 -17.70 -5.68 6.04
CA ALA A 61 -19.00 -6.23 6.42
C ALA A 61 -19.29 -7.58 5.73
N ALA A 62 -18.84 -7.77 4.49
CA ALA A 62 -18.89 -9.06 3.77
C ALA A 62 -17.83 -10.10 4.22
N GLY A 63 -17.12 -9.85 5.34
CA GLY A 63 -16.15 -10.78 5.92
C GLY A 63 -14.84 -10.89 5.14
N TYR A 64 -14.39 -9.81 4.50
CA TYR A 64 -13.04 -9.70 3.93
C TYR A 64 -12.12 -8.97 4.90
N VAL A 65 -10.82 -9.30 4.85
CA VAL A 65 -9.76 -8.46 5.40
C VAL A 65 -9.52 -7.31 4.43
N THR A 66 -9.55 -6.07 4.92
CA THR A 66 -9.29 -4.84 4.14
C THR A 66 -8.21 -4.01 4.83
N ASN A 67 -7.53 -3.14 4.08
CA ASN A 67 -6.44 -2.27 4.59
C ASN A 67 -5.24 -3.00 5.22
N SER A 68 -5.03 -4.28 4.89
CA SER A 68 -3.96 -5.13 5.41
C SER A 68 -3.06 -5.66 4.29
N GLY A 69 -1.87 -6.15 4.66
CA GLY A 69 -1.09 -6.98 3.75
C GLY A 69 -1.63 -8.41 3.67
N LEU A 70 -1.35 -9.11 2.59
CA LEU A 70 -1.52 -10.56 2.52
C LEU A 70 -0.68 -11.26 3.62
N PRO A 71 -1.11 -12.44 4.11
CA PRO A 71 -0.33 -13.27 5.04
C PRO A 71 1.12 -13.43 4.56
N ASP A 72 2.08 -13.37 5.49
CA ASP A 72 3.53 -13.49 5.30
C ASP A 72 4.20 -12.56 4.27
N SER A 73 3.44 -11.70 3.58
CA SER A 73 3.96 -10.70 2.64
C SER A 73 4.71 -9.55 3.33
N ARG A 74 4.77 -9.54 4.68
CA ARG A 74 5.31 -8.46 5.53
C ARG A 74 4.76 -7.07 5.16
N GLY A 75 3.48 -7.00 4.79
CA GLY A 75 2.83 -5.75 4.37
C GLY A 75 3.22 -5.23 2.97
N ARG A 76 4.08 -5.94 2.21
CA ARG A 76 4.51 -5.53 0.85
C ARG A 76 3.42 -5.67 -0.21
N LEU A 77 2.49 -6.60 -0.05
CA LEU A 77 1.39 -6.85 -0.98
C LEU A 77 0.07 -6.56 -0.27
N ARG A 78 -0.55 -5.43 -0.61
CA ARG A 78 -1.75 -4.87 0.04
C ARG A 78 -2.86 -4.70 -1.00
N PRO A 79 -3.61 -5.76 -1.34
CA PRO A 79 -4.84 -5.61 -2.11
C PRO A 79 -5.88 -4.82 -1.34
N ASP A 80 -6.83 -4.21 -2.04
CA ASP A 80 -7.95 -3.48 -1.42
C ASP A 80 -8.79 -4.38 -0.48
N ALA A 81 -9.02 -5.64 -0.88
CA ALA A 81 -9.62 -6.66 -0.02
C ALA A 81 -9.10 -8.08 -0.32
N TYR A 82 -9.06 -8.96 0.67
CA TYR A 82 -8.89 -10.39 0.47
C TYR A 82 -9.71 -11.21 1.48
N LYS A 83 -10.00 -12.47 1.16
CA LYS A 83 -10.79 -13.38 2.00
C LYS A 83 -10.07 -14.70 2.21
N MET A 84 -9.98 -15.13 3.46
CA MET A 84 -9.40 -16.41 3.85
C MET A 84 -10.46 -17.52 3.87
N ASN A 85 -10.04 -18.76 3.61
CA ASN A 85 -10.78 -19.98 3.91
C ASN A 85 -9.84 -20.92 4.67
N GLY A 86 -10.01 -21.02 6.00
CA GLY A 86 -9.00 -21.61 6.87
C GLY A 86 -7.64 -20.90 6.71
N ARG A 87 -6.57 -21.67 6.48
CA ARG A 87 -5.23 -21.14 6.21
C ARG A 87 -5.02 -20.61 4.78
N TYR A 88 -5.95 -20.82 3.85
CA TYR A 88 -5.78 -20.46 2.44
C TYR A 88 -6.35 -19.08 2.09
N ILE A 89 -5.70 -18.37 1.17
CA ILE A 89 -6.26 -17.16 0.53
C ILE A 89 -7.24 -17.64 -0.54
N ALA A 90 -8.54 -17.38 -0.35
CA ALA A 90 -9.60 -17.89 -1.22
C ALA A 90 -10.04 -16.87 -2.29
N GLU A 91 -10.11 -15.59 -1.93
CA GLU A 91 -10.43 -14.50 -2.86
C GLU A 91 -9.50 -13.30 -2.64
N VAL A 92 -9.09 -12.64 -3.73
CA VAL A 92 -8.38 -11.34 -3.71
C VAL A 92 -9.12 -10.34 -4.60
N ARG A 93 -9.22 -9.09 -4.15
CA ARG A 93 -9.89 -8.01 -4.89
C ARG A 93 -9.03 -6.75 -4.90
N GLU A 94 -8.97 -6.12 -6.07
CA GLU A 94 -8.40 -4.80 -6.26
C GLU A 94 -9.47 -3.85 -6.78
N TYR A 95 -9.56 -2.64 -6.23
CA TYR A 95 -10.59 -1.66 -6.56
C TYR A 95 -9.98 -0.47 -7.31
N LYS A 96 -10.46 -0.13 -8.51
CA LYS A 96 -9.83 0.92 -9.33
C LYS A 96 -10.85 1.79 -10.09
N PRO A 97 -10.47 3.01 -10.50
CA PRO A 97 -11.35 3.81 -11.35
C PRO A 97 -11.54 3.13 -12.72
N ASP A 98 -12.77 3.17 -13.23
CA ASP A 98 -13.22 2.85 -14.59
C ASP A 98 -12.56 3.84 -15.57
N SER A 99 -11.28 3.61 -15.84
CA SER A 99 -10.45 4.35 -16.80
C SER A 99 -9.33 3.44 -17.32
N PRO A 100 -8.85 3.62 -18.57
CA PRO A 100 -7.83 2.75 -19.15
C PRO A 100 -6.55 2.63 -18.29
N SER A 101 -6.12 3.71 -17.64
CA SER A 101 -4.98 3.72 -16.73
C SER A 101 -5.28 3.04 -15.38
N GLY A 102 -6.46 3.25 -14.81
CA GLY A 102 -6.90 2.59 -13.58
C GLY A 102 -6.96 1.07 -13.73
N LEU A 103 -7.59 0.60 -14.81
CA LEU A 103 -7.72 -0.82 -15.11
C LEU A 103 -6.38 -1.47 -15.48
N ALA A 104 -5.51 -0.79 -16.23
CA ALA A 104 -4.17 -1.29 -16.53
C ALA A 104 -3.31 -1.44 -15.26
N HIS A 105 -3.35 -0.46 -14.34
CA HIS A 105 -2.64 -0.54 -13.07
C HIS A 105 -3.22 -1.62 -12.15
N GLY A 106 -4.55 -1.71 -12.07
CA GLY A 106 -5.26 -2.76 -11.33
C GLY A 106 -4.89 -4.17 -11.77
N ARG A 107 -4.87 -4.44 -13.09
CA ARG A 107 -4.44 -5.74 -13.64
C ARG A 107 -2.98 -6.08 -13.28
N LYS A 108 -2.07 -5.08 -13.30
CA LYS A 108 -0.66 -5.26 -12.90
C LYS A 108 -0.53 -5.61 -11.41
N GLN A 109 -1.23 -4.90 -10.54
CA GLN A 109 -1.24 -5.18 -9.09
C GLN A 109 -1.86 -6.54 -8.78
N LEU A 110 -3.06 -6.80 -9.32
CA LEU A 110 -3.83 -8.00 -9.05
C LEU A 110 -3.08 -9.27 -9.50
N ARG A 111 -2.36 -9.23 -10.63
CA ARG A 111 -1.46 -10.32 -11.03
C ARG A 111 -0.41 -10.62 -9.96
N ALA A 112 0.26 -9.61 -9.41
CA ALA A 112 1.27 -9.83 -8.36
C ALA A 112 0.67 -10.43 -7.08
N TYR A 113 -0.58 -10.09 -6.76
CA TYR A 113 -1.32 -10.67 -5.63
C TYR A 113 -1.77 -12.11 -5.90
N VAL A 114 -2.18 -12.43 -7.13
CA VAL A 114 -2.49 -13.80 -7.58
C VAL A 114 -1.24 -14.69 -7.58
N ASP A 115 -0.18 -14.25 -8.26
CA ASP A 115 1.11 -14.94 -8.35
C ASP A 115 1.72 -15.24 -6.96
N TYR A 116 1.44 -14.37 -5.96
CA TYR A 116 1.80 -14.60 -4.56
C TYR A 116 0.85 -15.57 -3.86
N SER A 117 -0.47 -15.34 -3.94
CA SER A 117 -1.48 -16.10 -3.20
C SER A 117 -1.52 -17.57 -3.62
N GLU A 118 -1.26 -17.88 -4.88
CA GLU A 118 -1.11 -19.28 -5.32
C GLU A 118 0.15 -19.93 -4.76
N LYS A 119 1.28 -19.21 -4.67
CA LYS A 119 2.53 -19.74 -4.08
C LYS A 119 2.35 -19.98 -2.58
N TYR A 120 1.68 -19.05 -1.90
CA TYR A 120 1.28 -19.19 -0.51
C TYR A 120 0.39 -20.42 -0.31
N ASN A 121 -0.72 -20.52 -1.05
CA ASN A 121 -1.64 -21.66 -0.94
C ASN A 121 -0.95 -23.00 -1.26
N ARG A 122 -0.06 -23.07 -2.26
CA ARG A 122 0.74 -24.28 -2.55
C ARG A 122 1.65 -24.68 -1.40
N ALA A 123 2.27 -23.73 -0.70
CA ALA A 123 3.10 -24.04 0.48
C ALA A 123 2.25 -24.60 1.63
N ILE A 124 1.13 -23.94 1.95
CA ILE A 124 0.17 -24.40 2.99
C ILE A 124 -0.39 -25.78 2.66
N ALA A 125 -0.65 -26.08 1.38
CA ALA A 125 -1.12 -27.40 0.95
C ALA A 125 -0.03 -28.48 1.08
N ALA A 126 1.22 -28.17 0.70
CA ALA A 126 2.34 -29.09 0.86
C ALA A 126 2.65 -29.43 2.33
N GLU A 127 2.40 -28.51 3.27
CA GLU A 127 2.44 -28.80 4.72
C GLU A 127 1.35 -29.78 5.16
N ALA A 128 0.18 -29.77 4.52
CA ALA A 128 -0.94 -30.65 4.83
C ALA A 128 -0.81 -32.05 4.20
N GLY A 129 -0.05 -32.17 3.10
CA GLY A 129 0.34 -33.45 2.51
C GLY A 129 0.66 -33.32 1.00
N PRO A 130 1.52 -34.22 0.44
CA PRO A 130 1.97 -34.12 -0.94
C PRO A 130 0.88 -34.34 -2.00
N THR A 131 -0.30 -34.83 -1.59
CA THR A 131 -1.48 -35.06 -2.44
C THR A 131 -2.61 -34.05 -2.20
N VAL A 132 -2.42 -33.08 -1.30
CA VAL A 132 -3.42 -32.03 -1.04
C VAL A 132 -3.29 -30.94 -2.10
N GLU A 133 -4.30 -30.79 -2.95
CA GLU A 133 -4.36 -29.65 -3.88
C GLU A 133 -4.81 -28.36 -3.15
N PRO A 134 -4.19 -27.21 -3.43
CA PRO A 134 -4.65 -25.93 -2.89
C PRO A 134 -6.02 -25.54 -3.48
N PRO A 135 -6.91 -24.90 -2.71
CA PRO A 135 -8.19 -24.43 -3.24
C PRO A 135 -7.99 -23.37 -4.33
N LYS A 136 -8.81 -23.46 -5.38
CA LYS A 136 -8.77 -22.53 -6.52
C LYS A 136 -9.05 -21.09 -6.07
N LEU A 137 -8.03 -20.26 -6.17
CA LEU A 137 -8.10 -18.81 -5.92
C LEU A 137 -9.07 -18.15 -6.89
N LYS A 138 -9.94 -17.26 -6.38
CA LYS A 138 -10.68 -16.30 -7.20
C LYS A 138 -10.02 -14.93 -7.11
N TRP A 139 -10.11 -14.15 -8.18
CA TRP A 139 -9.66 -12.76 -8.20
C TRP A 139 -10.65 -11.86 -8.91
N TYR A 140 -10.72 -10.61 -8.48
CA TYR A 140 -11.63 -9.60 -9.03
C TYR A 140 -10.91 -8.26 -9.15
N LEU A 141 -11.07 -7.63 -10.32
CA LEU A 141 -10.84 -6.19 -10.48
C LEU A 141 -12.22 -5.54 -10.38
N ASP A 142 -12.51 -4.98 -9.21
CA ASP A 142 -13.76 -4.25 -8.97
C ASP A 142 -13.55 -2.77 -9.39
N GLU A 143 -14.59 -2.11 -9.89
CA GLU A 143 -14.46 -0.82 -10.59
C GLU A 143 -15.34 0.28 -9.98
N TYR A 144 -14.91 1.55 -10.08
CA TYR A 144 -15.71 2.73 -9.71
C TYR A 144 -15.70 3.84 -10.77
N PRO A 145 -16.77 4.63 -10.93
CA PRO A 145 -16.82 5.69 -11.94
C PRO A 145 -15.64 6.66 -11.82
N SER A 146 -14.79 6.75 -12.85
CA SER A 146 -13.55 7.56 -12.80
C SER A 146 -13.79 9.08 -12.71
N ASN A 147 -15.01 9.54 -12.99
CA ASN A 147 -15.43 10.92 -12.84
C ASN A 147 -16.87 10.98 -12.26
N PRO A 148 -17.08 11.54 -11.04
CA PRO A 148 -18.39 11.58 -10.41
C PRO A 148 -19.44 12.45 -11.11
N THR A 149 -19.06 13.31 -12.07
CA THR A 149 -20.03 14.13 -12.82
C THR A 149 -20.64 13.40 -14.02
N LYS A 150 -20.04 12.29 -14.48
CA LYS A 150 -20.65 11.41 -15.48
C LYS A 150 -21.60 10.42 -14.83
N LYS A 151 -22.87 10.82 -14.67
CA LYS A 151 -23.96 9.83 -14.60
C LYS A 151 -23.98 9.03 -15.91
N LYS A 152 -24.25 7.72 -15.81
CA LYS A 152 -24.68 6.88 -16.93
C LYS A 152 -26.19 7.04 -17.12
#